data_AF-A0A496Q8E1-F1
#
_entry.id   AF-A0A496Q8E1-F1
#
_cell.length_a   1.000
_cell.length_b   1.000
_cell.length_c   1.000
_cell.angle_alpha   90.00
_cell.angle_beta   90.00
_cell.angle_gamma   90.00
#
_symmetry.space_group_name_H-M   'P 1'
#
loop_
_entity.id
_entity.type
_entity.pdbx_description
1 polymer ?
#
loop_
_entity_poly.entity_id
_entity_poly.type
_entity_poly.pdbx_seq_one_letter_code
_entity_poly.pdbx_strand_id
1 'polypeptide(L)'
;MNVKELILQEAFYQNFPLEVNKFIGYCKERGLNVNRGYLEDIEREGLFRPIMRVDGYYVNNTTDLKELYENGRVIDPRQKGFVPWANYYEKRERYREEIVHSYYHPYQIYFLKKVLEVGLRLSPFNIPQNNDELVLTIREREKYMSDYLGKLRKDSKKHEKFVELLLFIQNKYLPLVKQPGHIIVTGEIVTGERWYDLQKKVIPKEIVSALSLEAEEIDEYRGSIGRDGLYIDPLRAWYDLIKYIKYDKRQKLRGKALLAQDFYLISDMLALLLEDLTGKKQLETGSLDDTMKGCGVIRVYGKELNYVDRDVLMRFLREYGINPRPRLVLIVEGDTEEVAFPIIANAMDIPLESCGIQIINIHGVDKHPRALIVDYSTPDIYQVDKEYYIHPERTKVFIIFDREGNERWIKRFIKDPDDEIEKMMKDVLSIIKQKKKNTSAKTNDIFHKHTVKYHIWNKSFEYDNFSDKELSHELNEYGVKHGYQFNITPSEIKNCRYGNKNLKTFLESRPPDYTSLNKREFGEQIGNFIAKEIKERRNRFENQRPVEKVLEEIIRFAVEYI
;
A
#
# COMPACT_ATOMS: atom_id res chain seq x y z
N MET A 1 36.31 -5.83 11.97
CA MET A 1 36.53 -6.73 10.82
C MET A 1 36.89 -5.91 9.58
N ASN A 2 37.75 -6.38 8.67
CA ASN A 2 38.26 -5.57 7.54
C ASN A 2 37.40 -5.72 6.26
N VAL A 3 37.63 -4.87 5.23
CA VAL A 3 36.83 -4.89 3.98
C VAL A 3 36.91 -6.25 3.29
N LYS A 4 38.07 -6.92 3.42
CA LYS A 4 38.30 -8.27 2.93
C LYS A 4 37.25 -9.25 3.46
N GLU A 5 36.99 -9.26 4.77
CA GLU A 5 36.02 -10.19 5.36
C GLU A 5 34.61 -9.94 4.85
N LEU A 6 34.21 -8.68 4.67
CA LEU A 6 32.91 -8.32 4.08
C LEU A 6 32.75 -8.86 2.66
N ILE A 7 33.80 -8.77 1.84
CA ILE A 7 33.79 -9.25 0.45
C ILE A 7 33.73 -10.79 0.42
N LEU A 8 34.57 -11.45 1.21
CA LEU A 8 34.64 -12.92 1.24
C LEU A 8 33.35 -13.56 1.78
N GLN A 9 32.65 -12.89 2.69
CA GLN A 9 31.35 -13.32 3.21
C GLN A 9 30.16 -12.90 2.32
N GLU A 10 30.42 -12.24 1.18
CA GLU A 10 29.38 -11.69 0.30
C GLU A 10 28.40 -10.78 1.05
N ALA A 11 28.91 -9.99 2.01
CA ALA A 11 28.11 -9.15 2.89
C ALA A 11 27.32 -8.06 2.15
N PHE A 12 27.71 -7.70 0.92
CA PHE A 12 27.07 -6.66 0.10
C PHE A 12 25.97 -7.18 -0.84
N TYR A 13 25.54 -8.44 -0.70
CA TYR A 13 24.58 -9.07 -1.62
C TYR A 13 23.21 -8.40 -1.62
N GLN A 14 22.69 -8.03 -0.44
CA GLN A 14 21.34 -7.47 -0.29
C GLN A 14 21.25 -5.95 -0.52
N ASN A 15 22.34 -5.24 -0.23
CA ASN A 15 22.47 -3.80 -0.40
C ASN A 15 23.93 -3.49 -0.73
N PHE A 16 24.17 -3.00 -1.94
CA PHE A 16 25.51 -2.74 -2.43
C PHE A 16 25.96 -1.32 -2.05
N PRO A 17 27.23 -1.08 -1.69
CA PRO A 17 27.76 0.26 -1.48
C PRO A 17 27.55 1.16 -2.71
N LEU A 18 27.24 2.42 -2.46
CA LEU A 18 27.04 3.42 -3.49
C LEU A 18 28.34 4.17 -3.75
N GLU A 19 28.73 4.32 -5.01
CA GLU A 19 29.79 5.26 -5.38
C GLU A 19 29.40 6.68 -4.95
N VAL A 20 30.40 7.51 -4.65
CA VAL A 20 30.22 8.80 -3.99
C VAL A 20 29.16 9.71 -4.63
N ASN A 21 29.04 9.79 -5.97
CA ASN A 21 27.99 10.60 -6.59
C ASN A 21 26.59 9.99 -6.38
N LYS A 22 26.47 8.66 -6.46
CA LYS A 22 25.22 7.95 -6.14
C LYS A 22 24.85 8.10 -4.66
N PHE A 23 25.84 8.07 -3.77
CA PHE A 23 25.63 8.31 -2.35
C PHE A 23 25.18 9.74 -2.05
N ILE A 24 25.79 10.75 -2.71
CA ILE A 24 25.34 12.14 -2.62
C ILE A 24 23.88 12.27 -3.09
N GLY A 25 23.51 11.63 -4.21
CA GLY A 25 22.13 11.56 -4.68
C GLY A 25 21.20 10.91 -3.64
N TYR A 26 21.60 9.78 -3.09
CA TYR A 26 20.89 9.05 -2.03
C TYR A 26 20.62 9.94 -0.79
N CYS A 27 21.63 10.71 -0.35
CA CYS A 27 21.51 11.68 0.74
C CYS A 27 20.55 12.83 0.38
N LYS A 28 20.65 13.38 -0.83
CA LYS A 28 19.80 14.49 -1.29
C LYS A 28 18.32 14.10 -1.30
N GLU A 29 17.99 12.90 -1.76
CA GLU A 29 16.60 12.39 -1.74
C GLU A 29 16.00 12.32 -0.32
N ARG A 30 16.87 12.23 0.69
CA ARG A 30 16.55 12.16 2.13
C ARG A 30 16.65 13.50 2.84
N GLY A 31 16.86 14.57 2.08
CA GLY A 31 16.95 15.93 2.61
C GLY A 31 18.28 16.25 3.29
N LEU A 32 19.33 15.43 3.07
CA LEU A 32 20.67 15.71 3.55
C LEU A 32 21.48 16.37 2.44
N ASN A 33 21.92 17.62 2.68
CA ASN A 33 22.69 18.37 1.71
C ASN A 33 24.19 18.12 1.90
N VAL A 34 24.76 17.29 1.03
CA VAL A 34 26.19 16.95 1.01
C VAL A 34 26.74 17.07 -0.40
N ASN A 35 28.04 17.33 -0.50
CA ASN A 35 28.78 17.36 -1.77
C ASN A 35 30.15 16.69 -1.59
N ARG A 36 30.88 16.46 -2.68
CA ARG A 36 32.19 15.80 -2.65
C ARG A 36 33.19 16.50 -1.73
N GLY A 37 33.29 17.83 -1.80
CA GLY A 37 34.21 18.61 -0.95
C GLY A 37 33.90 18.45 0.54
N TYR A 38 32.61 18.50 0.92
CA TYR A 38 32.22 18.26 2.30
C TYR A 38 32.58 16.85 2.77
N LEU A 39 32.34 15.82 1.93
CA LEU A 39 32.70 14.44 2.26
C LEU A 39 34.22 14.25 2.40
N GLU A 40 35.01 14.91 1.56
CA GLU A 40 36.48 14.93 1.67
C GLU A 40 36.94 15.63 2.95
N ASP A 41 36.34 16.77 3.30
CA ASP A 41 36.68 17.52 4.51
C ASP A 41 36.40 16.70 5.77
N ILE A 42 35.24 16.05 5.87
CA ILE A 42 34.89 15.24 7.04
C ILE A 42 35.72 13.94 7.11
N GLU A 43 36.22 13.44 5.98
CA GLU A 43 37.19 12.33 5.96
C GLU A 43 38.56 12.79 6.48
N ARG A 44 39.04 13.96 6.03
CA ARG A 44 40.29 14.56 6.52
C ARG A 44 40.26 14.76 8.03
N GLU A 45 39.12 15.17 8.58
CA GLU A 45 38.90 15.34 10.02
C GLU A 45 38.75 14.01 10.79
N GLY A 46 38.77 12.87 10.10
CA GLY A 46 38.62 11.54 10.67
C GLY A 46 37.22 11.26 11.21
N LEU A 47 36.21 11.99 10.72
CA LEU A 47 34.82 11.89 11.18
C LEU A 47 33.98 10.97 10.32
N PHE A 48 34.24 10.84 9.03
CA PHE A 48 33.41 10.02 8.15
C PHE A 48 34.18 9.67 6.89
N ARG A 49 34.26 8.38 6.57
CA ARG A 49 35.07 7.87 5.45
C ARG A 49 34.30 6.86 4.59
N PRO A 50 34.71 6.65 3.34
CA PRO A 50 34.17 5.57 2.51
C PRO A 50 34.40 4.21 3.17
N ILE A 51 33.52 3.25 2.92
CA ILE A 51 33.72 1.88 3.42
C ILE A 51 34.80 1.14 2.64
N MET A 52 34.93 1.44 1.35
CA MET A 52 35.94 0.88 0.48
C MET A 52 36.28 1.86 -0.64
N ARG A 53 37.45 1.66 -1.24
CA ARG A 53 37.85 2.28 -2.50
C ARG A 53 38.22 1.20 -3.50
N VAL A 54 37.99 1.45 -4.77
CA VAL A 54 38.33 0.53 -5.86
C VAL A 54 39.17 1.27 -6.88
N ASP A 55 40.35 0.72 -7.16
CA ASP A 55 41.26 1.19 -8.21
C ASP A 55 40.86 0.63 -9.59
N GLY A 56 40.68 1.52 -10.56
CA GLY A 56 40.23 1.20 -11.91
C GLY A 56 38.74 1.43 -12.12
N TYR A 57 38.01 0.38 -12.48
CA TYR A 57 36.65 0.51 -13.03
C TYR A 57 35.56 0.65 -11.97
N TYR A 58 34.46 1.28 -12.38
CA TYR A 58 33.22 1.35 -11.62
C TYR A 58 32.60 -0.03 -11.40
N VAL A 59 32.31 -0.35 -10.13
CA VAL A 59 31.68 -1.59 -9.66
C VAL A 59 30.27 -1.33 -9.14
N ASN A 60 29.34 -2.25 -9.43
CA ASN A 60 27.95 -2.17 -8.96
C ASN A 60 27.37 -3.51 -8.44
N ASN A 61 28.17 -4.58 -8.37
CA ASN A 61 27.72 -5.89 -7.91
C ASN A 61 28.84 -6.63 -7.15
N THR A 62 28.45 -7.70 -6.43
CA THR A 62 29.36 -8.45 -5.55
C THR A 62 30.34 -9.37 -6.28
N THR A 63 29.96 -9.89 -7.45
CA THR A 63 30.81 -10.80 -8.24
C THR A 63 32.07 -10.07 -8.71
N ASP A 64 31.88 -8.92 -9.35
CA ASP A 64 32.98 -8.08 -9.84
C ASP A 64 33.85 -7.59 -8.69
N LEU A 65 33.24 -7.27 -7.54
CA LEU A 65 33.98 -6.81 -6.36
C LEU A 65 34.93 -7.88 -5.80
N LYS A 66 34.53 -9.16 -5.82
CA LYS A 66 35.36 -10.26 -5.36
C LYS A 66 36.59 -10.44 -6.25
N GLU A 67 36.39 -10.41 -7.57
CA GLU A 67 37.48 -10.49 -8.54
C GLU A 67 38.47 -9.32 -8.38
N LEU A 68 37.96 -8.10 -8.22
CA LEU A 68 38.79 -6.92 -8.01
C LEU A 68 39.58 -6.98 -6.69
N TYR A 69 38.98 -7.58 -5.65
CA TYR A 69 39.68 -7.84 -4.40
C TYR A 69 40.82 -8.86 -4.58
N GLU A 70 40.56 -9.98 -5.26
CA GLU A 70 41.56 -11.01 -5.55
C GLU A 70 42.72 -10.47 -6.39
N ASN A 71 42.44 -9.49 -7.25
CA ASN A 71 43.43 -8.77 -8.06
C ASN A 71 44.11 -7.59 -7.32
N GLY A 72 43.86 -7.40 -6.02
CA GLY A 72 44.52 -6.37 -5.20
C GLY A 72 44.08 -4.93 -5.46
N ARG A 73 42.93 -4.73 -6.14
CA ARG A 73 42.41 -3.40 -6.53
C ARG A 73 41.48 -2.76 -5.50
N VAL A 74 41.10 -3.48 -4.45
CA VAL A 74 40.26 -2.96 -3.37
C VAL A 74 41.13 -2.42 -2.24
N ILE A 75 40.87 -1.17 -1.85
CA ILE A 75 41.57 -0.44 -0.81
C ILE A 75 40.64 -0.27 0.38
N ASP A 76 41.13 -0.61 1.59
CA ASP A 76 40.45 -0.33 2.86
C ASP A 76 40.86 1.06 3.40
N PRO A 77 39.96 2.07 3.39
CA PRO A 77 40.27 3.42 3.86
C PRO A 77 40.58 3.49 5.36
N ARG A 78 40.36 2.42 6.14
CA ARG A 78 40.72 2.38 7.57
C ARG A 78 42.19 2.06 7.79
N GLN A 79 42.84 1.42 6.82
CA GLN A 79 44.24 1.00 6.91
C GLN A 79 45.22 2.04 6.38
N LYS A 80 44.73 2.95 5.51
CA LYS A 80 45.52 4.06 4.98
C LYS A 80 45.11 5.37 5.67
N GLY A 81 46.06 6.27 5.90
CA GLY A 81 45.75 7.63 6.34
C GLY A 81 44.95 8.39 5.27
N PHE A 82 44.42 9.57 5.63
CA PHE A 82 43.73 10.43 4.67
C PHE A 82 44.63 10.74 3.46
N VAL A 83 44.05 10.62 2.26
CA VAL A 83 44.67 11.02 1.01
C VAL A 83 43.76 12.05 0.36
N PRO A 84 44.26 13.25 -0.01
CA PRO A 84 43.48 14.24 -0.74
C PRO A 84 42.85 13.62 -1.99
N TRP A 85 41.55 13.84 -2.20
CA TRP A 85 40.80 13.19 -3.27
C TRP A 85 41.28 13.60 -4.65
N ALA A 86 41.96 14.75 -4.78
CA ALA A 86 42.64 15.16 -6.00
C ALA A 86 43.66 14.12 -6.51
N ASN A 87 44.23 13.29 -5.62
CA ASN A 87 45.18 12.23 -5.97
C ASN A 87 44.50 10.98 -6.54
N TYR A 88 43.17 10.91 -6.51
CA TYR A 88 42.38 9.86 -7.14
C TYR A 88 41.98 10.19 -8.57
N TYR A 89 42.55 11.26 -9.13
CA TYR A 89 42.34 11.68 -10.50
C TYR A 89 43.63 11.66 -11.29
N GLU A 90 43.54 11.16 -12.52
CA GLU A 90 44.58 11.35 -13.53
C GLU A 90 44.21 12.49 -14.47
N LYS A 91 45.22 13.29 -14.82
CA LYS A 91 45.05 14.36 -15.79
C LYS A 91 45.17 13.76 -17.19
N ARG A 92 44.08 13.77 -17.96
CA ARG A 92 44.07 13.51 -19.40
C ARG A 92 44.06 14.83 -20.18
N GLU A 93 44.30 14.78 -21.48
CA GLU A 93 44.44 15.98 -22.34
C GLU A 93 43.25 16.96 -22.25
N ARG A 94 42.03 16.46 -22.03
CA ARG A 94 40.80 17.27 -22.07
C ARG A 94 39.96 17.24 -20.79
N TYR A 95 40.24 16.35 -19.85
CA TYR A 95 39.48 16.19 -18.60
C TYR A 95 40.31 15.48 -17.53
N ARG A 96 39.83 15.48 -16.29
CA ARG A 96 40.35 14.64 -15.21
C ARG A 96 39.52 13.37 -15.13
N GLU A 97 40.17 12.22 -15.17
CA GLU A 97 39.52 10.93 -15.00
C GLU A 97 39.70 10.45 -13.56
N GLU A 98 38.61 10.04 -12.90
CA GLU A 98 38.68 9.41 -11.59
C GLU A 98 39.17 7.98 -11.78
N ILE A 99 40.33 7.66 -11.21
CA ILE A 99 40.97 6.34 -11.30
C ILE A 99 40.77 5.50 -10.04
N VAL A 100 40.37 6.13 -8.92
CA VAL A 100 40.02 5.44 -7.68
C VAL A 100 38.64 5.90 -7.23
N HIS A 101 37.68 4.98 -7.23
CA HIS A 101 36.30 5.26 -6.88
C HIS A 101 36.04 5.01 -5.39
N SER A 102 35.43 5.99 -4.72
CA SER A 102 35.07 5.89 -3.30
C SER A 102 33.63 5.42 -3.13
N TYR A 103 33.43 4.44 -2.25
CA TYR A 103 32.13 3.82 -2.00
C TYR A 103 31.66 4.01 -0.57
N TYR A 104 30.43 4.46 -0.40
CA TYR A 104 29.75 4.63 0.88
C TYR A 104 28.54 3.72 0.95
N HIS A 105 28.29 3.13 2.12
CA HIS A 105 27.13 2.28 2.31
C HIS A 105 25.93 3.09 2.83
N PRO A 106 24.69 2.82 2.38
CA PRO A 106 23.47 3.42 2.92
C PRO A 106 23.38 3.43 4.46
N TYR A 107 23.88 2.39 5.14
CA TYR A 107 23.91 2.31 6.61
C TYR A 107 24.74 3.39 7.30
N GLN A 108 25.64 4.06 6.57
CA GLN A 108 26.42 5.18 7.11
C GLN A 108 25.58 6.46 7.28
N ILE A 109 24.35 6.51 6.73
CA ILE A 109 23.54 7.73 6.71
C ILE A 109 23.15 8.26 8.10
N TYR A 110 22.91 7.36 9.06
CA TYR A 110 22.57 7.76 10.42
C TYR A 110 23.68 8.60 11.05
N PHE A 111 24.92 8.13 10.92
CA PHE A 111 26.06 8.86 11.46
C PHE A 111 26.37 10.13 10.66
N LEU A 112 26.25 10.09 9.33
CA LEU A 112 26.38 11.29 8.50
C LEU A 112 25.39 12.38 8.93
N LYS A 113 24.14 12.02 9.23
CA LYS A 113 23.14 12.97 9.77
C LYS A 113 23.63 13.60 11.07
N LYS A 114 24.19 12.81 12.01
CA LYS A 114 24.76 13.34 13.26
C LYS A 114 25.93 14.30 13.02
N VAL A 115 26.80 13.99 12.06
CA VAL A 115 27.90 14.90 11.65
C VAL A 115 27.36 16.19 11.03
N LEU A 116 26.32 16.11 10.22
CA LEU A 116 25.69 17.28 9.58
C LEU A 116 24.97 18.21 10.56
N GLU A 117 24.37 17.66 11.62
CA GLU A 117 23.71 18.46 12.67
C GLU A 117 24.68 19.39 13.41
N VAL A 118 25.95 19.01 13.48
CA VAL A 118 27.00 19.87 14.07
C VAL A 118 27.41 20.97 13.11
N GLY A 119 27.40 20.68 11.81
CA GLY A 119 27.83 21.61 10.77
C GLY A 119 29.32 21.93 10.87
N LEU A 120 30.14 21.31 10.01
CA LEU A 120 31.54 21.71 9.86
C LEU A 120 31.63 23.07 9.16
N ARG A 121 31.45 24.13 9.97
CA ARG A 121 31.94 25.48 9.67
C ARG A 121 32.95 25.85 10.75
N LEU A 122 34.07 25.13 10.78
CA LEU A 122 35.28 25.64 11.39
C LEU A 122 36.11 26.29 10.29
N SER A 123 35.70 27.49 9.88
CA SER A 123 36.73 28.42 9.45
C SER A 123 37.34 28.92 10.76
N PRO A 124 38.66 28.81 10.98
CA PRO A 124 39.28 29.51 12.08
C PRO A 124 39.04 30.98 11.79
N PHE A 125 38.06 31.58 12.47
CA PHE A 125 37.99 33.02 12.49
C PHE A 125 39.34 33.43 13.10
N ASN A 126 40.10 34.28 12.41
CA ASN A 126 41.23 34.96 13.02
C ASN A 126 40.64 35.90 14.09
N ILE A 127 40.26 35.33 15.23
CA ILE A 127 39.59 36.03 16.31
C ILE A 127 40.63 36.96 16.92
N PRO A 128 40.42 38.29 16.87
CA PRO A 128 41.32 39.23 17.50
C PRO A 128 41.53 38.87 18.98
N GLN A 129 42.71 39.10 19.53
CA GLN A 129 42.97 38.84 20.95
C GLN A 129 42.18 39.77 21.91
N ASN A 130 41.40 40.71 21.38
CA ASN A 130 40.61 41.65 22.16
C ASN A 130 39.54 40.95 23.03
N ASN A 131 39.27 41.49 24.21
CA ASN A 131 38.29 40.96 25.18
C ASN A 131 36.93 41.65 25.04
N ASP A 132 36.45 41.76 23.80
CA ASP A 132 35.07 42.18 23.52
C ASP A 132 34.10 41.04 23.89
N GLU A 133 32.90 41.37 24.37
CA GLU A 133 31.86 40.43 24.78
C GLU A 133 31.45 39.48 23.63
N LEU A 134 31.43 40.01 22.41
CA LEU A 134 31.23 39.23 21.18
C LEU A 134 32.37 38.24 20.94
N VAL A 135 33.62 38.64 21.20
CA VAL A 135 34.80 37.78 21.03
C VAL A 135 34.82 36.66 22.06
N LEU A 136 34.43 36.93 23.31
CA LEU A 136 34.29 35.90 24.34
C LEU A 136 33.22 34.87 23.97
N THR A 137 32.06 35.33 23.49
CA THR A 137 30.96 34.44 23.03
C THR A 137 31.38 33.56 21.86
N ILE A 138 32.16 34.10 20.91
CA ILE A 138 32.71 33.32 19.79
C ILE A 138 33.70 32.26 20.31
N ARG A 139 34.60 32.61 21.24
CA ARG A 139 35.56 31.66 21.84
C ARG A 139 34.87 30.54 22.63
N GLU A 140 33.83 30.84 23.40
CA GLU A 140 33.04 29.84 24.11
C GLU A 140 32.35 28.89 23.15
N ARG A 141 31.79 29.42 22.05
CA ARG A 141 31.20 28.62 20.99
C ARG A 141 32.25 27.73 20.31
N GLU A 142 33.43 28.25 19.98
CA GLU A 142 34.52 27.44 19.41
C GLU A 142 34.95 26.31 20.33
N LYS A 143 35.11 26.59 21.63
CA LYS A 143 35.44 25.57 22.62
C LYS A 143 34.36 24.49 22.69
N TYR A 144 33.09 24.87 22.79
CA TYR A 144 31.97 23.94 22.78
C TYR A 144 31.96 23.07 21.51
N MET A 145 32.17 23.69 20.34
CA MET A 145 32.22 22.97 19.06
C MET A 145 33.42 22.01 18.99
N SER A 146 34.59 22.43 19.48
CA SER A 146 35.79 21.59 19.55
C SER A 146 35.59 20.37 20.46
N ASP A 147 35.00 20.57 21.64
CA ASP A 147 34.67 19.49 22.57
C ASP A 147 33.66 18.51 21.95
N TYR A 148 32.65 19.05 21.25
CA TYR A 148 31.65 18.23 20.56
C TYR A 148 32.23 17.44 19.38
N LEU A 149 33.13 18.03 18.59
CA LEU A 149 33.88 17.33 17.53
C LEU A 149 34.77 16.22 18.10
N GLY A 150 35.40 16.49 19.25
CA GLY A 150 36.14 15.47 19.99
C GLY A 150 35.27 14.27 20.38
N LYS A 151 34.02 14.53 20.77
CA LYS A 151 33.03 13.48 21.04
C LYS A 151 32.63 12.73 19.75
N LEU A 152 32.32 13.44 18.68
CA LEU A 152 31.97 12.82 17.39
C LEU A 152 33.10 11.94 16.83
N ARG A 153 34.37 12.34 16.97
CA ARG A 153 35.51 11.49 16.55
C ARG A 153 35.58 10.18 17.34
N LYS A 154 35.24 10.21 18.63
CA LYS A 154 35.14 8.98 19.45
C LYS A 154 33.95 8.13 19.00
N ASP A 155 32.80 8.77 18.79
CA ASP A 155 31.57 8.11 18.35
C ASP A 155 31.70 7.52 16.94
N SER A 156 32.54 8.12 16.07
CA SER A 156 32.80 7.62 14.71
C SER A 156 33.21 6.16 14.68
N LYS A 157 34.12 5.75 15.58
CA LYS A 157 34.56 4.35 15.66
C LYS A 157 33.42 3.43 16.10
N LYS A 158 32.56 3.90 17.01
CA LYS A 158 31.36 3.17 17.42
C LYS A 158 30.41 2.99 16.24
N HIS A 159 30.11 4.07 15.51
CA HIS A 159 29.24 4.03 14.33
C HIS A 159 29.81 3.14 13.22
N GLU A 160 31.12 3.16 12.96
CA GLU A 160 31.76 2.25 12.00
C GLU A 160 31.57 0.79 12.38
N LYS A 161 31.76 0.42 13.66
CA LYS A 161 31.47 -0.94 14.14
C LYS A 161 30.01 -1.34 13.92
N PHE A 162 29.06 -0.43 14.14
CA PHE A 162 27.65 -0.72 13.87
C PHE A 162 27.33 -0.83 12.38
N VAL A 163 28.00 -0.06 11.52
CA VAL A 163 27.89 -0.22 10.06
C VAL A 163 28.44 -1.59 9.64
N GLU A 164 29.58 -2.01 10.18
CA GLU A 164 30.12 -3.37 9.97
C GLU A 164 29.12 -4.44 10.43
N LEU A 165 28.56 -4.31 11.63
CA LEU A 165 27.54 -5.22 12.15
C LEU A 165 26.37 -5.34 11.17
N LEU A 166 25.81 -4.21 10.73
CA LEU A 166 24.66 -4.17 9.81
C LEU A 166 24.97 -4.88 8.48
N LEU A 167 26.19 -4.73 7.96
CA LEU A 167 26.61 -5.39 6.73
C LEU A 167 26.73 -6.91 6.88
N PHE A 168 27.26 -7.40 8.01
CA PHE A 168 27.37 -8.84 8.22
C PHE A 168 25.99 -9.49 8.43
N ILE A 169 25.03 -8.77 9.00
CA ILE A 169 23.72 -9.33 9.31
C ILE A 169 22.67 -9.09 8.22
N GLN A 170 22.90 -8.19 7.26
CA GLN A 170 21.87 -7.81 6.28
C GLN A 170 21.37 -8.96 5.43
N ASN A 171 22.23 -9.94 5.11
CA ASN A 171 21.85 -11.11 4.33
C ASN A 171 20.77 -11.94 5.04
N LYS A 172 20.70 -11.89 6.37
CA LYS A 172 19.68 -12.56 7.17
C LYS A 172 18.46 -11.67 7.42
N TYR A 173 18.66 -10.43 7.87
CA TYR A 173 17.55 -9.63 8.40
C TYR A 173 16.98 -8.59 7.43
N LEU A 174 17.75 -8.08 6.45
CA LEU A 174 17.28 -7.01 5.56
C LEU A 174 16.02 -7.40 4.77
N PRO A 175 15.90 -8.61 4.20
CA PRO A 175 14.68 -9.04 3.50
C PRO A 175 13.44 -9.05 4.42
N LEU A 176 13.61 -9.47 5.67
CA LEU A 176 12.53 -9.59 6.66
C LEU A 176 11.96 -8.21 7.05
N VAL A 177 12.82 -7.19 7.14
CA VAL A 177 12.40 -5.83 7.51
C VAL A 177 11.91 -5.00 6.31
N LYS A 178 12.39 -5.30 5.09
CA LYS A 178 11.89 -4.65 3.86
C LYS A 178 10.41 -4.94 3.68
N GLN A 179 9.95 -6.12 4.06
CA GLN A 179 8.55 -6.49 3.95
C GLN A 179 8.08 -7.35 5.12
N PRO A 180 7.76 -6.70 6.27
CA PRO A 180 7.27 -7.40 7.45
C PRO A 180 5.97 -8.17 7.13
N GLY A 181 5.85 -9.41 7.62
CA GLY A 181 4.65 -10.23 7.46
C GLY A 181 4.46 -10.91 6.10
N HIS A 182 5.32 -10.64 5.11
CA HIS A 182 5.31 -11.33 3.82
C HIS A 182 6.65 -12.02 3.57
N ILE A 183 6.70 -13.33 3.82
CA ILE A 183 7.69 -14.15 3.10
C ILE A 183 7.14 -14.27 1.68
N ILE A 184 7.68 -13.48 0.77
CA ILE A 184 7.37 -13.60 -0.65
C ILE A 184 7.87 -14.98 -1.11
N VAL A 185 6.93 -15.90 -1.34
CA VAL A 185 7.14 -17.18 -2.06
C VAL A 185 6.74 -17.02 -3.54
N THR A 186 6.69 -15.79 -4.06
CA THR A 186 6.45 -15.54 -5.50
C THR A 186 7.71 -14.93 -6.10
N GLY A 187 8.29 -15.62 -7.08
CA GLY A 187 9.66 -15.50 -7.61
C GLY A 187 10.11 -14.16 -8.23
N GLU A 188 9.63 -13.02 -7.75
CA GLU A 188 10.15 -11.71 -8.13
C GLU A 188 10.57 -10.95 -6.86
N ILE A 189 11.90 -10.83 -6.70
CA ILE A 189 12.68 -10.05 -5.70
C ILE A 189 13.17 -10.85 -4.47
N VAL A 190 14.41 -11.35 -4.61
CA VAL A 190 15.47 -11.53 -3.57
C VAL A 190 15.25 -12.61 -2.48
N THR A 191 14.52 -13.68 -2.78
CA THR A 191 14.47 -14.90 -1.95
C THR A 191 14.71 -16.18 -2.77
N GLY A 192 15.66 -16.15 -3.71
CA GLY A 192 16.10 -17.35 -4.42
C GLY A 192 16.95 -18.30 -3.56
N GLU A 193 17.28 -19.50 -4.07
CA GLU A 193 18.13 -20.50 -3.39
C GLU A 193 19.41 -19.89 -2.77
N ARG A 194 20.07 -18.99 -3.51
CA ARG A 194 21.28 -18.30 -3.05
C ARG A 194 21.09 -17.50 -1.75
N TRP A 195 19.92 -16.90 -1.53
CA TRP A 195 19.64 -16.19 -0.27
C TRP A 195 19.56 -17.16 0.91
N TYR A 196 18.91 -18.31 0.73
CA TYR A 196 18.82 -19.34 1.77
C TYR A 196 20.20 -19.82 2.22
N ASP A 197 21.15 -19.92 1.30
CA ASP A 197 22.53 -20.27 1.65
C ASP A 197 23.27 -19.14 2.36
N LEU A 198 23.11 -17.90 1.89
CA LEU A 198 23.77 -16.74 2.49
C LEU A 198 23.27 -16.44 3.91
N GLN A 199 21.96 -16.56 4.18
CA GLN A 199 21.44 -16.31 5.52
C GLN A 199 21.95 -17.34 6.56
N LYS A 200 22.20 -18.59 6.14
CA LYS A 200 22.74 -19.64 7.02
C LYS A 200 24.18 -19.37 7.44
N LYS A 201 24.94 -18.61 6.65
CA LYS A 201 26.30 -18.18 6.99
C LYS A 201 26.32 -17.09 8.08
N VAL A 202 25.20 -16.40 8.29
CA VAL A 202 25.09 -15.36 9.31
C VAL A 202 24.83 -16.01 10.66
N ILE A 203 25.89 -16.11 11.47
CA ILE A 203 25.84 -16.62 12.85
C ILE A 203 25.92 -15.42 13.82
N PRO A 204 24.78 -14.97 14.39
CA PRO A 204 24.70 -13.72 15.16
C PRO A 204 25.72 -13.61 16.29
N LYS A 205 25.85 -14.67 17.11
CA LYS A 205 26.73 -14.69 18.27
C LYS A 205 28.22 -14.56 17.88
N GLU A 206 28.62 -15.19 16.78
CA GLU A 206 30.00 -15.13 16.29
C GLU A 206 30.33 -13.74 15.76
N ILE A 207 29.43 -13.14 14.97
CA ILE A 207 29.60 -11.79 14.42
C ILE A 207 29.70 -10.75 15.54
N VAL A 208 28.79 -10.81 16.53
CA VAL A 208 28.75 -9.88 17.65
C VAL A 208 30.00 -10.00 18.52
N SER A 209 30.42 -11.23 18.83
CA SER A 209 31.68 -11.50 19.56
C SER A 209 32.90 -10.98 18.79
N ALA A 210 32.97 -11.20 17.48
CA ALA A 210 34.08 -10.76 16.64
C ALA A 210 34.19 -9.23 16.52
N LEU A 211 33.08 -8.49 16.69
CA LEU A 211 33.06 -7.03 16.73
C LEU A 211 33.28 -6.46 18.14
N SER A 212 33.37 -7.34 19.15
CA SER A 212 33.45 -6.99 20.57
C SER A 212 32.33 -6.03 20.96
N LEU A 213 31.10 -6.44 20.67
CA LEU A 213 29.87 -5.74 21.03
C LEU A 213 29.06 -6.60 22.00
N GLU A 214 28.38 -5.96 22.94
CA GLU A 214 27.44 -6.63 23.83
C GLU A 214 25.98 -6.38 23.41
N ALA A 215 25.06 -7.24 23.85
CA ALA A 215 23.63 -7.12 23.52
C ALA A 215 23.05 -5.78 24.01
N GLU A 216 23.49 -5.29 25.17
CA GLU A 216 23.09 -4.00 25.73
C GLU A 216 23.51 -2.84 24.82
N GLU A 217 24.74 -2.88 24.27
CA GLU A 217 25.21 -1.83 23.36
C GLU A 217 24.40 -1.80 22.06
N ILE A 218 24.00 -2.97 21.57
CA ILE A 218 23.16 -3.12 20.38
C ILE A 218 21.76 -2.56 20.65
N ASP A 219 21.17 -2.85 21.81
CA ASP A 219 19.86 -2.33 22.20
C ASP A 219 19.88 -0.81 22.39
N GLU A 220 20.92 -0.26 23.02
CA GLU A 220 21.10 1.20 23.13
C GLU A 220 21.22 1.88 21.77
N TYR A 221 21.97 1.28 20.83
CA TYR A 221 22.15 1.84 19.50
C TYR A 221 20.84 1.78 18.70
N ARG A 222 20.15 0.64 18.74
CA ARG A 222 18.80 0.44 18.18
C ARG A 222 17.81 1.47 18.73
N GLY A 223 17.70 1.60 20.04
CA GLY A 223 16.78 2.55 20.68
C GLY A 223 17.13 4.00 20.36
N SER A 224 18.39 4.32 20.10
CA SER A 224 18.80 5.67 19.69
C SER A 224 18.39 5.97 18.24
N ILE A 225 18.66 5.06 17.30
CA ILE A 225 18.30 5.28 15.89
C ILE A 225 16.78 5.26 15.68
N GLY A 226 16.06 4.39 16.40
CA GLY A 226 14.61 4.32 16.35
C GLY A 226 13.94 5.61 16.84
N ARG A 227 14.38 6.15 17.98
CA ARG A 227 13.91 7.45 18.50
C ARG A 227 14.21 8.59 17.54
N ASP A 228 15.41 8.61 16.96
CA ASP A 228 15.77 9.59 15.94
C ASP A 228 14.84 9.49 14.73
N GLY A 229 14.48 8.27 14.31
CA GLY A 229 13.53 8.01 13.22
C GLY A 229 12.16 8.61 13.51
N LEU A 230 11.58 8.27 14.67
CA LEU A 230 10.28 8.79 15.11
C LEU A 230 10.27 10.32 15.25
N TYR A 231 11.38 10.89 15.70
CA TYR A 231 11.51 12.34 15.89
C TYR A 231 11.52 13.10 14.55
N ILE A 232 12.21 12.58 13.54
CA ILE A 232 12.32 13.26 12.23
C ILE A 232 11.13 12.99 11.32
N ASP A 233 10.39 11.92 11.55
CA ASP A 233 9.34 11.43 10.64
C ASP A 233 8.10 12.34 10.66
N PRO A 234 7.81 13.07 9.57
CA PRO A 234 6.58 13.85 9.49
C PRO A 234 5.33 12.97 9.39
N LEU A 235 5.48 11.68 9.10
CA LEU A 235 4.40 10.69 8.97
C LEU A 235 4.34 9.73 10.16
N ARG A 236 5.00 10.04 11.28
CA ARG A 236 5.04 9.16 12.47
C ARG A 236 3.66 8.69 12.96
N ALA A 237 2.63 9.54 12.83
CA ALA A 237 1.28 9.22 13.24
C ALA A 237 0.62 8.13 12.37
N TRP A 238 1.17 7.89 11.18
CA TRP A 238 0.74 6.87 10.22
C TRP A 238 1.77 5.75 10.10
N TYR A 239 2.71 5.64 11.05
CA TYR A 239 3.79 4.65 11.02
C TYR A 239 3.25 3.24 10.82
N ASP A 240 2.23 2.85 11.59
CA ASP A 240 1.62 1.53 11.51
C ASP A 240 0.99 1.25 10.15
N LEU A 241 0.58 2.27 9.38
CA LEU A 241 0.08 2.08 8.00
C LEU A 241 1.23 1.98 7.03
N ILE A 242 2.16 2.92 7.12
CA ILE A 242 3.25 3.06 6.16
C ILE A 242 4.16 1.84 6.23
N LYS A 243 4.47 1.31 7.41
CA LYS A 243 5.40 0.19 7.59
C LYS A 243 5.05 -1.03 6.73
N TYR A 244 3.77 -1.31 6.53
CA TYR A 244 3.30 -2.48 5.76
C TYR A 244 3.00 -2.17 4.30
N ILE A 245 3.12 -0.91 3.88
CA ILE A 245 3.19 -0.58 2.46
C ILE A 245 4.44 -1.24 1.87
N LYS A 246 4.31 -1.79 0.65
CA LYS A 246 5.42 -2.43 -0.07
C LYS A 246 6.67 -1.54 -0.08
N TYR A 247 7.84 -2.15 0.12
CA TYR A 247 9.12 -1.44 0.24
C TYR A 247 9.39 -0.47 -0.91
N ASP A 248 9.16 -0.90 -2.16
CA ASP A 248 9.35 -0.10 -3.37
C ASP A 248 8.49 1.18 -3.37
N LYS A 249 7.29 1.13 -2.79
CA LYS A 249 6.42 2.30 -2.63
C LYS A 249 6.90 3.21 -1.50
N ARG A 250 7.37 2.65 -0.38
CA ARG A 250 7.99 3.44 0.70
C ARG A 250 9.23 4.19 0.21
N GLN A 251 10.02 3.59 -0.68
CA GLN A 251 11.20 4.24 -1.27
C GLN A 251 10.87 5.43 -2.20
N LYS A 252 9.59 5.66 -2.55
CA LYS A 252 9.14 6.85 -3.29
C LYS A 252 8.91 8.08 -2.41
N LEU A 253 8.96 7.93 -1.08
CA LEU A 253 8.98 9.06 -0.16
C LEU A 253 10.20 9.95 -0.43
N ARG A 254 10.19 11.17 0.12
CA ARG A 254 11.28 12.15 -0.03
C ARG A 254 11.55 12.87 1.28
N GLY A 255 12.73 13.46 1.38
CA GLY A 255 13.16 14.24 2.54
C GLY A 255 13.19 13.42 3.83
N LYS A 256 12.74 14.05 4.92
CA LYS A 256 12.75 13.45 6.26
C LYS A 256 11.92 12.18 6.39
N ALA A 257 10.82 12.07 5.62
CA ALA A 257 10.00 10.85 5.61
C ALA A 257 10.79 9.64 5.09
N LEU A 258 11.53 9.81 4.00
CA LEU A 258 12.37 8.72 3.46
C LEU A 258 13.54 8.40 4.41
N LEU A 259 14.17 9.43 5.00
CA LEU A 259 15.24 9.24 5.97
C LEU A 259 14.79 8.44 7.19
N ALA A 260 13.59 8.73 7.72
CA ALA A 260 13.00 7.99 8.82
C ALA A 260 12.84 6.50 8.48
N GLN A 261 12.41 6.18 7.27
CA GLN A 261 12.28 4.78 6.83
C GLN A 261 13.62 4.03 6.85
N ASP A 262 14.74 4.67 6.54
CA ASP A 262 16.05 4.01 6.67
C ASP A 262 16.40 3.75 8.14
N PHE A 263 16.06 4.68 9.03
CA PHE A 263 16.32 4.53 10.46
C PHE A 263 15.49 3.41 11.06
N TYR A 264 14.21 3.31 10.70
CA TYR A 264 13.35 2.20 11.08
C TYR A 264 13.87 0.87 10.55
N LEU A 265 14.31 0.83 9.29
CA LEU A 265 14.89 -0.37 8.69
C LEU A 265 16.13 -0.85 9.46
N ILE A 266 17.03 0.07 9.83
CA ILE A 266 18.22 -0.28 10.62
C ILE A 266 17.80 -0.75 12.02
N SER A 267 16.90 -0.01 12.68
CA SER A 267 16.41 -0.33 14.01
C SER A 267 15.75 -1.73 14.07
N ASP A 268 14.91 -2.05 13.09
CA ASP A 268 14.21 -3.34 13.02
C ASP A 268 15.17 -4.49 12.69
N MET A 269 16.25 -4.27 11.92
CA MET A 269 17.29 -5.29 11.73
C MET A 269 18.01 -5.62 13.04
N LEU A 270 18.30 -4.60 13.84
CA LEU A 270 18.92 -4.78 15.16
C LEU A 270 17.94 -5.43 16.15
N ALA A 271 16.64 -5.19 16.01
CA ALA A 271 15.62 -5.86 16.81
C ALA A 271 15.67 -7.37 16.56
N LEU A 272 15.63 -7.81 15.30
CA LEU A 272 15.71 -9.22 14.94
C LEU A 272 17.04 -9.87 15.38
N LEU A 273 18.15 -9.12 15.32
CA LEU A 273 19.43 -9.57 15.87
C LEU A 273 19.34 -9.82 17.38
N LEU A 274 18.76 -8.89 18.14
CA LEU A 274 18.59 -9.02 19.59
C LEU A 274 17.66 -10.18 19.96
N GLU A 275 16.63 -10.46 19.18
CA GLU A 275 15.79 -11.66 19.35
C GLU A 275 16.63 -12.94 19.23
N ASP A 276 17.47 -13.05 18.20
CA ASP A 276 18.34 -14.20 17.99
C ASP A 276 19.40 -14.36 19.09
N LEU A 277 19.92 -13.26 19.63
CA LEU A 277 20.93 -13.27 20.69
C LEU A 277 20.33 -13.66 22.05
N THR A 278 19.15 -13.13 22.37
CA THR A 278 18.57 -13.19 23.73
C THR A 278 17.42 -14.20 23.86
N GLY A 279 16.85 -14.66 22.74
CA GLY A 279 15.62 -15.45 22.70
C GLY A 279 14.36 -14.66 23.09
N LYS A 280 14.47 -13.35 23.36
CA LYS A 280 13.36 -12.49 23.77
C LYS A 280 12.87 -11.69 22.57
N LYS A 281 11.58 -11.83 22.26
CA LYS A 281 10.89 -11.04 21.23
C LYS A 281 11.05 -9.54 21.51
N GLN A 282 11.47 -8.79 20.49
CA GLN A 282 11.64 -7.35 20.52
C GLN A 282 10.39 -6.68 19.95
N LEU A 283 10.05 -5.50 20.48
CA LEU A 283 9.05 -4.64 19.86
C LEU A 283 9.57 -4.00 18.58
N GLU A 284 8.66 -3.64 17.69
CA GLU A 284 8.99 -2.86 16.51
C GLU A 284 9.13 -1.37 16.85
N THR A 285 9.94 -0.66 16.06
CA THR A 285 10.45 0.71 16.34
C THR A 285 9.40 1.82 16.52
N GLY A 286 8.11 1.60 16.23
CA GLY A 286 7.06 2.63 16.28
C GLY A 286 5.76 2.24 16.98
N SER A 287 5.76 1.17 17.77
CA SER A 287 4.64 0.85 18.67
C SER A 287 4.43 2.00 19.66
N LEU A 288 3.28 2.70 19.58
CA LEU A 288 2.94 3.94 20.29
C LEU A 288 3.01 3.91 21.84
N ASP A 289 3.37 2.78 22.45
CA ASP A 289 3.62 2.63 23.90
C ASP A 289 5.11 2.67 24.29
N ASP A 290 6.03 2.85 23.33
CA ASP A 290 7.48 2.82 23.62
C ASP A 290 8.01 4.18 24.10
N THR A 291 7.53 4.63 25.26
CA THR A 291 8.43 5.33 26.17
C THR A 291 9.22 4.30 26.96
N MET A 292 10.43 3.99 26.45
CA MET A 292 11.55 3.45 27.20
C MET A 292 11.49 1.95 27.55
N LYS A 293 12.36 1.18 26.88
CA LYS A 293 12.86 -0.15 27.31
C LYS A 293 11.76 -1.20 27.51
N GLY A 294 11.43 -1.99 26.49
CA GLY A 294 10.66 -3.21 26.76
C GLY A 294 10.35 -4.09 25.56
N CYS A 295 10.46 -5.39 25.79
CA CYS A 295 9.81 -6.42 24.98
C CYS A 295 8.29 -6.26 24.99
N GLY A 296 7.63 -6.70 23.92
CA GLY A 296 6.18 -6.64 23.76
C GLY A 296 5.76 -7.00 22.34
N VAL A 297 4.46 -7.03 22.09
CA VAL A 297 3.87 -7.30 20.77
C VAL A 297 2.96 -6.12 20.44
N ILE A 298 3.05 -5.55 19.23
CA ILE A 298 2.05 -4.58 18.77
C ILE A 298 0.70 -5.30 18.77
N ARG A 299 -0.16 -4.94 19.73
CA ARG A 299 -1.48 -5.53 19.87
C ARG A 299 -2.51 -4.60 19.25
N VAL A 300 -2.93 -4.90 18.03
CA VAL A 300 -4.09 -4.26 17.41
C VAL A 300 -5.30 -5.09 17.83
N TYR A 301 -6.13 -4.52 18.72
CA TYR A 301 -7.31 -5.18 19.31
C TYR A 301 -7.02 -6.50 20.06
N GLY A 302 -5.94 -6.56 20.84
CA GLY A 302 -5.59 -7.73 21.65
C GLY A 302 -4.86 -8.85 20.89
N LYS A 303 -4.82 -8.80 19.56
CA LYS A 303 -4.03 -9.70 18.70
C LYS A 303 -2.76 -9.04 18.19
N GLU A 304 -1.72 -9.84 17.94
CA GLU A 304 -0.56 -9.40 17.19
C GLU A 304 -0.97 -8.90 15.79
N LEU A 305 -0.43 -7.75 15.37
CA LEU A 305 -0.67 -7.21 14.04
C LEU A 305 -0.12 -8.17 12.97
N ASN A 306 -1.01 -8.96 12.38
CA ASN A 306 -0.70 -9.97 11.38
C ASN A 306 -1.62 -9.78 10.16
N TYR A 307 -1.06 -9.38 9.03
CA TYR A 307 -1.81 -9.12 7.80
C TYR A 307 -2.18 -10.38 7.01
N VAL A 308 -1.66 -11.55 7.37
CA VAL A 308 -2.20 -12.84 6.90
C VAL A 308 -3.56 -13.09 7.54
N ASP A 309 -3.77 -12.61 8.78
CA ASP A 309 -5.09 -12.59 9.39
C ASP A 309 -5.92 -11.46 8.74
N ARG A 310 -6.78 -11.86 7.80
CA ARG A 310 -7.73 -10.98 7.11
C ARG A 310 -8.48 -10.07 8.08
N ASP A 311 -8.82 -10.59 9.27
CA ASP A 311 -9.63 -9.89 10.26
C ASP A 311 -8.86 -8.70 10.86
N VAL A 312 -7.56 -8.90 11.09
CA VAL A 312 -6.66 -7.86 11.60
C VAL A 312 -6.40 -6.81 10.52
N LEU A 313 -6.12 -7.22 9.28
CA LEU A 313 -5.93 -6.32 8.14
C LEU A 313 -7.15 -5.42 7.90
N MET A 314 -8.35 -6.00 7.88
CA MET A 314 -9.58 -5.25 7.60
C MET A 314 -9.86 -4.17 8.65
N ARG A 315 -9.61 -4.47 9.93
CA ARG A 315 -9.77 -3.48 11.01
C ARG A 315 -8.73 -2.39 10.94
N PHE A 316 -7.48 -2.80 10.74
CA PHE A 316 -6.36 -1.89 10.62
C PHE A 316 -6.61 -0.86 9.50
N LEU A 317 -7.01 -1.29 8.30
CA LEU A 317 -7.31 -0.38 7.19
C LEU A 317 -8.47 0.58 7.51
N ARG A 318 -9.48 0.12 8.24
CA ARG A 318 -10.64 0.94 8.61
C ARG A 318 -10.32 2.05 9.60
N GLU A 319 -9.32 1.92 10.49
CA GLU A 319 -8.86 3.03 11.33
C GLU A 319 -8.42 4.24 10.50
N TYR A 320 -7.95 3.99 9.27
CA TYR A 320 -7.57 5.00 8.29
C TYR A 320 -8.70 5.34 7.30
N GLY A 321 -9.92 4.85 7.52
CA GLY A 321 -11.06 5.04 6.63
C GLY A 321 -10.97 4.27 5.30
N ILE A 322 -10.06 3.30 5.21
CA ILE A 322 -9.86 2.48 3.99
C ILE A 322 -10.74 1.22 4.12
N ASN A 323 -11.91 1.22 3.48
CA ASN A 323 -12.76 0.04 3.37
C ASN A 323 -12.64 -0.54 1.95
N PRO A 324 -12.15 -1.79 1.78
CA PRO A 324 -12.03 -2.40 0.46
C PRO A 324 -13.37 -2.87 -0.13
N ARG A 325 -14.49 -2.79 0.62
CA ARG A 325 -15.82 -3.14 0.12
C ARG A 325 -16.62 -1.91 -0.34
N PRO A 326 -17.44 -2.04 -1.40
CA PRO A 326 -18.39 -1.00 -1.79
C PRO A 326 -19.42 -0.75 -0.68
N ARG A 327 -20.08 0.41 -0.71
CA ARG A 327 -21.21 0.70 0.19
C ARG A 327 -22.45 -0.10 -0.19
N LEU A 328 -22.66 -0.30 -1.49
CA LEU A 328 -23.77 -1.05 -2.04
C LEU A 328 -23.34 -1.87 -3.26
N VAL A 329 -23.83 -3.10 -3.36
CA VAL A 329 -23.78 -3.92 -4.57
C VAL A 329 -25.16 -3.91 -5.23
N LEU A 330 -25.23 -3.38 -6.44
CA LEU A 330 -26.41 -3.37 -7.28
C LEU A 330 -26.35 -4.58 -8.22
N ILE A 331 -27.18 -5.59 -7.95
CA ILE A 331 -27.29 -6.79 -8.75
C ILE A 331 -28.35 -6.56 -9.82
N VAL A 332 -27.98 -6.68 -11.09
CA VAL A 332 -28.87 -6.52 -12.24
C VAL A 332 -28.95 -7.81 -13.05
N GLU A 333 -30.09 -8.03 -13.71
CA GLU A 333 -30.37 -9.26 -14.47
C GLU A 333 -29.62 -9.34 -15.81
N GLY A 334 -29.58 -8.22 -16.54
CA GLY A 334 -29.12 -8.17 -17.93
C GLY A 334 -28.16 -7.04 -18.26
N ASP A 335 -27.58 -7.14 -19.46
CA ASP A 335 -26.57 -6.20 -19.97
C ASP A 335 -27.15 -4.80 -20.22
N THR A 336 -28.46 -4.69 -20.44
CA THR A 336 -29.13 -3.41 -20.70
C THR A 336 -29.03 -2.50 -19.48
N GLU A 337 -29.41 -2.99 -18.31
CA GLU A 337 -29.40 -2.25 -17.05
C GLU A 337 -27.98 -1.94 -16.58
N GLU A 338 -27.05 -2.91 -16.74
CA GLU A 338 -25.64 -2.76 -16.38
C GLU A 338 -25.04 -1.49 -16.99
N VAL A 339 -25.44 -1.15 -18.22
CA VAL A 339 -24.89 0.01 -18.93
C VAL A 339 -25.80 1.23 -18.91
N ALA A 340 -27.12 1.05 -18.97
CA ALA A 340 -28.05 2.17 -18.94
C ALA A 340 -28.03 2.91 -17.59
N PHE A 341 -27.91 2.19 -16.46
CA PHE A 341 -27.97 2.81 -15.14
C PHE A 341 -26.84 3.81 -14.87
N PRO A 342 -25.54 3.51 -15.12
CA PRO A 342 -24.49 4.51 -15.01
C PRO A 342 -24.73 5.75 -15.89
N ILE A 343 -25.20 5.56 -17.13
CA ILE A 343 -25.47 6.68 -18.05
C ILE A 343 -26.56 7.60 -17.50
N ILE A 344 -27.66 7.01 -17.03
CA ILE A 344 -28.81 7.75 -16.49
C ILE A 344 -28.42 8.44 -15.17
N ALA A 345 -27.75 7.74 -14.27
CA ALA A 345 -27.30 8.29 -12.98
C ALA A 345 -26.32 9.46 -13.16
N ASN A 346 -25.41 9.37 -14.14
CA ASN A 346 -24.54 10.49 -14.51
C ASN A 346 -25.33 11.70 -15.05
N ALA A 347 -26.39 11.47 -15.82
CA ALA A 347 -27.26 12.55 -16.28
C ALA A 347 -28.10 13.19 -15.16
N MET A 348 -28.34 12.45 -14.07
CA MET A 348 -28.93 12.94 -12.83
C MET A 348 -27.92 13.67 -11.93
N ASP A 349 -26.69 13.89 -12.39
CA ASP A 349 -25.56 14.47 -11.63
C ASP A 349 -25.15 13.65 -10.39
N ILE A 350 -25.44 12.35 -10.36
CA ILE A 350 -25.08 11.45 -9.25
C ILE A 350 -24.43 10.16 -9.81
N PRO A 351 -23.12 10.18 -10.09
CA PRO A 351 -22.39 9.00 -10.54
C PRO A 351 -22.44 7.88 -9.48
N LEU A 352 -22.81 6.66 -9.88
CA LEU A 352 -22.97 5.54 -8.96
C LEU A 352 -21.66 5.19 -8.24
N GLU A 353 -20.51 5.28 -8.92
CA GLU A 353 -19.20 5.02 -8.32
C GLU A 353 -18.88 6.01 -7.19
N SER A 354 -19.30 7.28 -7.33
CA SER A 354 -19.10 8.32 -6.30
C SER A 354 -19.94 8.04 -5.04
N CYS A 355 -21.04 7.31 -5.18
CA CYS A 355 -21.85 6.81 -4.07
C CYS A 355 -21.32 5.49 -3.47
N GLY A 356 -20.23 4.94 -4.01
CA GLY A 356 -19.70 3.64 -3.59
C GLY A 356 -20.60 2.47 -4.00
N ILE A 357 -21.33 2.60 -5.11
CA ILE A 357 -22.20 1.56 -5.67
C ILE A 357 -21.43 0.78 -6.73
N GLN A 358 -21.35 -0.54 -6.58
CA GLN A 358 -20.79 -1.45 -7.57
C GLN A 358 -21.92 -2.22 -8.26
N ILE A 359 -21.95 -2.23 -9.59
CA ILE A 359 -22.92 -3.03 -10.35
C ILE A 359 -22.34 -4.43 -10.62
N ILE A 360 -23.17 -5.46 -10.42
CA ILE A 360 -22.85 -6.85 -10.80
C ILE A 360 -23.99 -7.38 -11.66
N ASN A 361 -23.66 -7.75 -12.90
CA ASN A 361 -24.58 -8.40 -13.82
C ASN A 361 -24.53 -9.93 -13.61
N ILE A 362 -25.69 -10.56 -13.43
CA ILE A 362 -25.77 -12.03 -13.30
C ILE A 362 -25.81 -12.75 -14.64
N HIS A 363 -25.96 -12.01 -15.75
CA HIS A 363 -26.00 -12.47 -17.13
C HIS A 363 -27.08 -13.54 -17.35
N GLY A 364 -28.34 -13.18 -17.06
CA GLY A 364 -29.53 -13.95 -17.43
C GLY A 364 -30.28 -14.65 -16.29
N VAL A 365 -31.52 -15.03 -16.60
CA VAL A 365 -32.55 -15.60 -15.70
C VAL A 365 -32.21 -16.93 -15.02
N ASP A 366 -31.25 -17.67 -15.56
CA ASP A 366 -30.88 -19.01 -15.08
C ASP A 366 -29.86 -18.96 -13.92
N LYS A 367 -29.22 -17.81 -13.67
CA LYS A 367 -28.24 -17.67 -12.60
C LYS A 367 -28.88 -17.10 -11.34
N HIS A 368 -28.65 -17.78 -10.23
CA HIS A 368 -29.25 -17.42 -8.95
C HIS A 368 -28.32 -16.48 -8.15
N PRO A 369 -28.77 -15.27 -7.76
CA PRO A 369 -27.91 -14.30 -7.06
C PRO A 369 -27.69 -14.62 -5.57
N ARG A 370 -28.20 -15.75 -5.06
CA ARG A 370 -28.14 -16.10 -3.63
C ARG A 370 -26.71 -16.09 -3.10
N ALA A 371 -25.76 -16.64 -3.86
CA ALA A 371 -24.37 -16.68 -3.44
C ALA A 371 -23.77 -15.27 -3.28
N LEU A 372 -24.09 -14.35 -4.19
CA LEU A 372 -23.66 -12.95 -4.13
C LEU A 372 -24.29 -12.22 -2.95
N ILE A 373 -25.59 -12.40 -2.74
CA ILE A 373 -26.29 -11.78 -1.62
C ILE A 373 -25.65 -12.22 -0.31
N VAL A 374 -25.42 -13.52 -0.12
CA VAL A 374 -24.78 -14.05 1.09
C VAL A 374 -23.36 -13.49 1.28
N ASP A 375 -22.54 -13.45 0.23
CA ASP A 375 -21.16 -12.97 0.33
C ASP A 375 -21.07 -11.49 0.75
N TYR A 376 -21.97 -10.64 0.25
CA TYR A 376 -21.96 -9.21 0.52
C TYR A 376 -22.78 -8.79 1.75
N SER A 377 -23.92 -9.44 2.00
CA SER A 377 -24.89 -9.02 3.05
C SER A 377 -24.64 -9.67 4.40
N THR A 378 -23.80 -10.72 4.48
CA THR A 378 -23.42 -11.30 5.78
C THR A 378 -22.39 -10.39 6.47
N PRO A 379 -22.52 -10.15 7.79
CA PRO A 379 -21.51 -9.39 8.51
C PRO A 379 -20.21 -10.19 8.52
N ASP A 380 -19.10 -9.47 8.50
CA ASP A 380 -17.85 -10.14 8.84
C ASP A 380 -17.83 -10.48 10.33
N ILE A 381 -17.52 -11.74 10.61
CA ILE A 381 -17.45 -12.28 11.96
C ILE A 381 -16.04 -12.78 12.22
N TYR A 382 -15.46 -12.30 13.31
CA TYR A 382 -14.06 -12.50 13.62
C TYR A 382 -13.90 -12.96 15.07
N GLN A 383 -13.03 -13.93 15.34
CA GLN A 383 -12.73 -14.29 16.73
C GLN A 383 -11.62 -13.39 17.28
N VAL A 384 -11.88 -12.75 18.42
CA VAL A 384 -10.90 -11.97 19.19
C VAL A 384 -10.87 -12.52 20.62
N ASP A 385 -9.73 -13.08 21.03
CA ASP A 385 -9.57 -13.77 22.31
C ASP A 385 -10.68 -14.81 22.57
N LYS A 386 -11.52 -14.56 23.59
CA LYS A 386 -12.65 -15.41 24.01
C LYS A 386 -14.00 -14.97 23.44
N GLU A 387 -14.02 -13.94 22.58
CA GLU A 387 -15.24 -13.34 22.04
C GLU A 387 -15.25 -13.35 20.50
N TYR A 388 -16.43 -13.36 19.90
CA TYR A 388 -16.61 -13.13 18.47
C TYR A 388 -17.06 -11.69 18.24
N TYR A 389 -16.25 -10.94 17.53
CA TYR A 389 -16.63 -9.63 17.06
C TYR A 389 -17.46 -9.73 15.78
N ILE A 390 -18.55 -8.99 15.73
CA ILE A 390 -19.43 -8.92 14.57
C ILE A 390 -19.40 -7.49 14.06
N HIS A 391 -18.96 -7.30 12.82
CA HIS A 391 -18.81 -5.97 12.27
C HIS A 391 -20.18 -5.32 12.00
N PRO A 392 -20.40 -4.05 12.42
CA PRO A 392 -21.70 -3.39 12.27
C PRO A 392 -21.99 -2.97 10.81
N GLU A 393 -20.99 -2.46 10.08
CA GLU A 393 -21.20 -2.05 8.69
C GLU A 393 -21.20 -3.25 7.75
N ARG A 394 -22.27 -3.36 6.94
CA ARG A 394 -22.43 -4.37 5.89
C ARG A 394 -22.47 -3.72 4.52
N THR A 395 -22.06 -4.47 3.51
CA THR A 395 -22.35 -4.08 2.13
C THR A 395 -23.85 -4.22 1.94
N LYS A 396 -24.53 -3.14 1.57
CA LYS A 396 -25.94 -3.21 1.21
C LYS A 396 -26.09 -3.92 -0.12
N VAL A 397 -27.15 -4.68 -0.31
CA VAL A 397 -27.44 -5.32 -1.60
C VAL A 397 -28.76 -4.79 -2.12
N PHE A 398 -28.77 -4.31 -3.37
CA PHE A 398 -29.99 -3.95 -4.07
C PHE A 398 -30.10 -4.82 -5.31
N ILE A 399 -31.28 -5.40 -5.56
CA ILE A 399 -31.46 -6.36 -6.64
C ILE A 399 -32.54 -5.86 -7.61
N ILE A 400 -32.27 -5.94 -8.91
CA ILE A 400 -33.21 -5.58 -9.96
C ILE A 400 -33.49 -6.77 -10.86
N PHE A 401 -34.78 -7.04 -11.07
CA PHE A 401 -35.26 -8.10 -11.95
C PHE A 401 -36.35 -7.63 -12.92
N ASP A 402 -36.37 -8.28 -14.07
CA ASP A 402 -37.53 -8.32 -14.95
C ASP A 402 -38.55 -9.35 -14.44
N ARG A 403 -39.83 -9.14 -14.77
CA ARG A 403 -40.89 -10.07 -14.36
C ARG A 403 -40.80 -11.43 -15.09
N GLU A 404 -40.15 -11.46 -16.25
CA GLU A 404 -39.97 -12.66 -17.07
C GLU A 404 -39.07 -13.71 -16.37
N GLY A 405 -38.23 -13.29 -15.41
CA GLY A 405 -37.35 -14.14 -14.64
C GLY A 405 -38.05 -14.89 -13.50
N ASN A 406 -38.18 -16.21 -13.65
CA ASN A 406 -38.16 -17.20 -12.57
C ASN A 406 -38.97 -16.84 -11.29
N GLU A 407 -40.25 -16.53 -11.48
CA GLU A 407 -41.21 -16.07 -10.45
C GLU A 407 -41.23 -16.94 -9.17
N ARG A 408 -40.88 -18.22 -9.25
CA ARG A 408 -41.05 -19.17 -8.14
C ARG A 408 -40.00 -19.00 -7.04
N TRP A 409 -38.75 -18.70 -7.38
CA TRP A 409 -37.71 -18.44 -6.37
C TRP A 409 -37.75 -16.99 -5.92
N ILE A 410 -37.99 -16.06 -6.85
CA ILE A 410 -38.21 -14.63 -6.59
C ILE A 410 -39.33 -14.49 -5.56
N LYS A 411 -40.54 -15.02 -5.79
CA LYS A 411 -41.66 -14.97 -4.83
C LYS A 411 -41.37 -15.64 -3.47
N ARG A 412 -40.40 -16.57 -3.38
CA ARG A 412 -40.04 -17.29 -2.14
C ARG A 412 -38.95 -16.58 -1.36
N PHE A 413 -38.00 -15.96 -2.04
CA PHE A 413 -36.92 -15.14 -1.48
C PHE A 413 -37.42 -13.72 -1.12
N ILE A 414 -38.29 -13.15 -1.96
CA ILE A 414 -38.89 -11.82 -1.81
C ILE A 414 -39.98 -11.78 -0.74
N LYS A 415 -40.56 -12.93 -0.39
CA LYS A 415 -41.60 -12.96 0.65
C LYS A 415 -41.08 -12.43 1.98
N ASP A 416 -39.80 -12.70 2.29
CA ASP A 416 -39.12 -12.14 3.45
C ASP A 416 -37.57 -12.29 3.33
N PRO A 417 -36.88 -11.44 2.56
CA PRO A 417 -35.43 -11.53 2.34
C PRO A 417 -34.61 -11.26 3.61
N ASP A 418 -35.14 -10.41 4.49
CA ASP A 418 -34.55 -10.17 5.80
C ASP A 418 -34.68 -11.42 6.70
N ASP A 419 -35.79 -12.18 6.63
CA ASP A 419 -35.91 -13.46 7.36
C ASP A 419 -34.94 -14.54 6.88
N GLU A 420 -34.66 -14.66 5.58
CA GLU A 420 -33.68 -15.65 5.08
C GLU A 420 -32.26 -15.27 5.51
N ILE A 421 -31.90 -13.98 5.46
CA ILE A 421 -30.63 -13.48 5.98
C ILE A 421 -30.58 -13.67 7.49
N GLU A 422 -31.65 -13.33 8.21
CA GLU A 422 -31.77 -13.52 9.65
C GLU A 422 -31.66 -15.00 10.03
N LYS A 423 -32.23 -15.92 9.25
CA LYS A 423 -32.11 -17.36 9.44
C LYS A 423 -30.67 -17.84 9.24
N MET A 424 -30.01 -17.42 8.15
CA MET A 424 -28.61 -17.75 7.89
C MET A 424 -27.69 -17.17 8.98
N MET A 425 -27.99 -15.97 9.45
CA MET A 425 -27.29 -15.34 10.56
C MET A 425 -27.55 -16.04 11.90
N LYS A 426 -28.79 -16.46 12.17
CA LYS A 426 -29.15 -17.29 13.32
C LYS A 426 -28.41 -18.62 13.30
N ASP A 427 -28.24 -19.23 12.14
CA ASP A 427 -27.45 -20.46 12.00
C ASP A 427 -25.98 -20.22 12.36
N VAL A 428 -25.36 -19.16 11.82
CA VAL A 428 -23.97 -18.79 12.17
C VAL A 428 -23.83 -18.43 13.67
N LEU A 429 -24.76 -17.66 14.22
CA LEU A 429 -24.79 -17.30 15.64
C LEU A 429 -25.06 -18.52 16.53
N SER A 430 -25.84 -19.50 16.07
CA SER A 430 -26.10 -20.74 16.78
C SER A 430 -24.83 -21.59 16.90
N ILE A 431 -24.03 -21.65 15.82
CA ILE A 431 -22.70 -22.30 15.82
C ILE A 431 -21.76 -21.59 16.81
N ILE A 432 -21.81 -20.25 16.89
CA ILE A 432 -21.02 -19.46 17.83
C ILE A 432 -21.47 -19.71 19.29
N LYS A 433 -22.78 -19.70 19.55
CA LYS A 433 -23.36 -19.99 20.87
C LYS A 433 -23.07 -21.42 21.33
N GLN A 434 -23.12 -22.41 20.44
CA GLN A 434 -22.77 -23.80 20.73
C GLN A 434 -21.31 -23.95 21.17
N LYS A 435 -20.42 -23.05 20.73
CA LYS A 435 -19.02 -22.99 21.17
C LYS A 435 -18.82 -22.28 22.53
N LYS A 436 -19.89 -21.87 23.23
CA LYS A 436 -19.87 -21.15 24.54
C LYS A 436 -18.99 -19.89 24.55
N LYS A 437 -18.98 -19.12 23.46
CA LYS A 437 -18.21 -17.87 23.35
C LYS A 437 -19.13 -16.65 23.29
N ASN A 438 -18.71 -15.55 23.90
CA ASN A 438 -19.45 -14.27 23.91
C ASN A 438 -19.33 -13.57 22.54
N THR A 439 -20.23 -12.63 22.23
CA THR A 439 -20.16 -11.78 21.03
C THR A 439 -20.05 -10.30 21.39
N SER A 440 -19.28 -9.51 20.63
CA SER A 440 -19.02 -8.08 20.94
C SER A 440 -20.22 -7.17 20.73
N ALA A 441 -21.17 -7.57 19.87
CA ALA A 441 -22.41 -6.85 19.61
C ALA A 441 -23.59 -7.65 20.17
N LYS A 442 -24.60 -6.95 20.70
CA LYS A 442 -25.86 -7.60 21.06
C LYS A 442 -26.53 -8.05 19.77
N THR A 443 -27.15 -9.21 19.76
CA THR A 443 -27.88 -9.75 18.59
C THR A 443 -28.82 -8.71 17.96
N ASN A 444 -29.45 -7.86 18.76
CA ASN A 444 -30.37 -6.83 18.27
C ASN A 444 -29.67 -5.68 17.51
N ASP A 445 -28.41 -5.37 17.84
CA ASP A 445 -27.60 -4.37 17.10
C ASP A 445 -27.00 -4.98 15.82
N ILE A 446 -26.98 -6.32 15.75
CA ILE A 446 -26.58 -7.06 14.56
C ILE A 446 -27.76 -7.11 13.57
N PHE A 447 -29.00 -7.26 14.03
CA PHE A 447 -30.18 -7.23 13.15
C PHE A 447 -30.64 -5.80 12.82
N HIS A 448 -29.78 -4.97 12.23
CA HIS A 448 -30.27 -3.79 11.54
C HIS A 448 -31.16 -4.26 10.38
N LYS A 449 -32.44 -3.89 10.44
CA LYS A 449 -33.43 -4.20 9.40
C LYS A 449 -32.99 -3.54 8.08
N HIS A 450 -33.21 -4.22 6.95
CA HIS A 450 -33.01 -3.71 5.59
C HIS A 450 -31.56 -3.59 5.10
N THR A 451 -30.80 -4.69 5.08
CA THR A 451 -29.50 -4.72 4.34
C THR A 451 -29.65 -5.17 2.89
N VAL A 452 -30.82 -5.70 2.55
CA VAL A 452 -31.17 -6.12 1.19
C VAL A 452 -32.50 -5.50 0.78
N LYS A 453 -32.51 -4.88 -0.40
CA LYS A 453 -33.71 -4.37 -1.08
C LYS A 453 -33.78 -4.94 -2.49
N TYR A 454 -34.97 -4.87 -3.08
CA TYR A 454 -35.18 -5.31 -4.45
C TYR A 454 -36.19 -4.43 -5.17
N HIS A 455 -36.12 -4.43 -6.49
CA HIS A 455 -37.11 -3.88 -7.39
C HIS A 455 -37.41 -4.91 -8.50
N ILE A 456 -38.69 -5.07 -8.83
CA ILE A 456 -39.13 -5.90 -9.95
C ILE A 456 -39.86 -5.00 -10.92
N TRP A 457 -39.42 -4.97 -12.17
CA TRP A 457 -40.16 -4.30 -13.25
C TRP A 457 -41.52 -4.97 -13.46
N ASN A 458 -42.55 -4.21 -13.84
CA ASN A 458 -43.88 -4.77 -14.11
C ASN A 458 -43.86 -5.73 -15.31
N LYS A 459 -43.01 -5.45 -16.31
CA LYS A 459 -42.72 -6.32 -17.43
C LYS A 459 -41.21 -6.53 -17.61
N SER A 460 -40.55 -5.51 -18.13
CA SER A 460 -39.09 -5.45 -18.26
C SER A 460 -38.61 -4.01 -18.14
N PHE A 461 -37.31 -3.81 -17.97
CA PHE A 461 -36.71 -2.47 -18.00
C PHE A 461 -37.16 -1.66 -19.23
N GLU A 462 -37.12 -2.23 -20.43
CA GLU A 462 -37.47 -1.51 -21.66
C GLU A 462 -38.96 -1.17 -21.71
N TYR A 463 -39.84 -2.11 -21.36
CA TYR A 463 -41.28 -1.86 -21.43
C TYR A 463 -41.75 -0.89 -20.35
N ASP A 464 -41.20 -0.95 -19.14
CA ASP A 464 -41.63 -0.06 -18.05
C ASP A 464 -41.14 1.37 -18.25
N ASN A 465 -40.01 1.56 -18.93
CA ASN A 465 -39.41 2.88 -19.08
C ASN A 465 -39.71 3.57 -20.41
N PHE A 466 -40.18 2.86 -21.44
CA PHE A 466 -40.40 3.44 -22.77
C PHE A 466 -41.79 3.14 -23.31
N SER A 467 -42.37 4.10 -24.04
CA SER A 467 -43.60 3.91 -24.79
C SER A 467 -43.39 3.04 -26.03
N ASP A 468 -44.47 2.47 -26.57
CA ASP A 468 -44.40 1.64 -27.79
C ASP A 468 -43.82 2.41 -28.98
N LYS A 469 -44.08 3.72 -29.06
CA LYS A 469 -43.57 4.60 -30.11
C LYS A 469 -42.08 4.86 -29.96
N GLU A 470 -41.62 5.12 -28.74
CA GLU A 470 -40.20 5.32 -28.43
C GLU A 470 -39.41 4.04 -28.71
N LEU A 471 -39.84 2.89 -28.21
CA LEU A 471 -39.16 1.62 -28.47
C LEU A 471 -39.12 1.28 -29.96
N SER A 472 -40.21 1.50 -30.70
CA SER A 472 -40.18 1.29 -32.15
C SER A 472 -39.19 2.21 -32.86
N HIS A 473 -39.08 3.47 -32.40
CA HIS A 473 -38.14 4.43 -32.97
C HIS A 473 -36.70 4.02 -32.66
N GLU A 474 -36.37 3.79 -31.39
CA GLU A 474 -35.02 3.43 -30.95
C GLU A 474 -34.55 2.11 -31.57
N LEU A 475 -35.42 1.12 -31.71
CA LEU A 475 -35.07 -0.13 -32.39
C LEU A 475 -34.76 0.10 -33.87
N ASN A 476 -35.57 0.92 -34.58
CA ASN A 476 -35.30 1.23 -35.98
C ASN A 476 -34.01 2.06 -36.14
N GLU A 477 -33.75 3.03 -35.28
CA GLU A 477 -32.49 3.80 -35.25
C GLU A 477 -31.29 2.88 -34.99
N TYR A 478 -31.41 1.95 -34.04
CA TYR A 478 -30.40 0.93 -33.79
C TYR A 478 -30.16 0.10 -35.06
N GLY A 479 -31.23 -0.33 -35.72
CA GLY A 479 -31.17 -1.05 -36.98
C GLY A 479 -30.38 -0.27 -38.04
N VAL A 480 -30.77 0.97 -38.31
CA VAL A 480 -30.12 1.83 -39.31
C VAL A 480 -28.63 2.01 -39.01
N LYS A 481 -28.27 2.26 -37.74
CA LYS A 481 -26.88 2.41 -37.31
C LYS A 481 -26.02 1.16 -37.59
N HIS A 482 -26.61 -0.02 -37.57
CA HIS A 482 -25.93 -1.31 -37.81
C HIS A 482 -26.20 -1.88 -39.21
N GLY A 483 -26.79 -1.10 -40.12
CA GLY A 483 -27.05 -1.50 -41.50
C GLY A 483 -28.29 -2.39 -41.69
N TYR A 484 -29.16 -2.47 -40.69
CA TYR A 484 -30.40 -3.23 -40.73
C TYR A 484 -31.62 -2.33 -40.97
N GLN A 485 -32.67 -2.88 -41.59
CA GLN A 485 -33.96 -2.21 -41.77
C GLN A 485 -35.06 -3.01 -41.09
N PHE A 486 -35.25 -2.80 -39.79
CA PHE A 486 -36.25 -3.57 -39.05
C PHE A 486 -37.70 -3.17 -39.39
N ASN A 487 -37.94 -1.89 -39.71
CA ASN A 487 -39.25 -1.33 -40.03
C ASN A 487 -40.32 -1.65 -38.98
N ILE A 488 -39.95 -1.58 -37.70
CA ILE A 488 -40.82 -1.95 -36.58
C ILE A 488 -41.83 -0.84 -36.33
N THR A 489 -43.10 -1.21 -36.25
CA THR A 489 -44.20 -0.30 -35.94
C THR A 489 -44.52 -0.29 -34.44
N PRO A 490 -45.10 0.81 -33.89
CA PRO A 490 -45.57 0.84 -32.51
C PRO A 490 -46.58 -0.27 -32.19
N SER A 491 -47.43 -0.64 -33.16
CA SER A 491 -48.41 -1.73 -33.01
C SER A 491 -47.75 -3.10 -32.79
N GLU A 492 -46.61 -3.35 -33.43
CA GLU A 492 -45.85 -4.59 -33.24
C GLU A 492 -45.19 -4.62 -31.86
N ILE A 493 -44.61 -3.50 -31.40
CA ILE A 493 -44.11 -3.40 -30.02
C ILE A 493 -45.23 -3.61 -29.01
N LYS A 494 -46.41 -3.02 -29.25
CA LYS A 494 -47.58 -3.22 -28.39
C LYS A 494 -47.97 -4.71 -28.30
N ASN A 495 -47.95 -5.43 -29.42
CA ASN A 495 -48.21 -6.87 -29.44
C ASN A 495 -47.13 -7.68 -28.70
N CYS A 496 -45.86 -7.32 -28.85
CA CYS A 496 -44.74 -7.94 -28.13
C CYS A 496 -44.85 -7.70 -26.63
N ARG A 497 -45.14 -6.45 -26.23
CA ARG A 497 -45.40 -6.06 -24.85
C ARG A 497 -46.59 -6.82 -24.29
N TYR A 498 -47.70 -6.94 -25.03
CA TYR A 498 -48.89 -7.68 -24.57
C TYR A 498 -48.59 -9.17 -24.36
N GLY A 499 -47.83 -9.77 -25.28
CA GLY A 499 -47.36 -11.14 -25.18
C GLY A 499 -46.21 -11.37 -24.21
N ASN A 500 -45.70 -10.32 -23.55
CA ASN A 500 -44.53 -10.36 -22.65
C ASN A 500 -43.35 -11.10 -23.29
N LYS A 501 -43.01 -10.70 -24.53
CA LYS A 501 -41.93 -11.28 -25.31
C LYS A 501 -40.66 -10.45 -25.14
N ASN A 502 -39.53 -11.12 -24.94
CA ASN A 502 -38.22 -10.48 -24.98
C ASN A 502 -37.96 -9.81 -26.35
N LEU A 503 -37.53 -8.54 -26.35
CA LEU A 503 -37.27 -7.77 -27.56
C LEU A 503 -36.20 -8.39 -28.47
N LYS A 504 -35.16 -9.01 -27.90
CA LYS A 504 -34.12 -9.69 -28.67
C LYS A 504 -34.70 -10.89 -29.41
N THR A 505 -35.44 -11.74 -28.72
CA THR A 505 -36.12 -12.89 -29.32
C THR A 505 -37.15 -12.47 -30.37
N PHE A 506 -37.85 -11.35 -30.15
CA PHE A 506 -38.76 -10.78 -31.14
C PHE A 506 -38.02 -10.42 -32.44
N LEU A 507 -36.86 -9.74 -32.36
CA LEU A 507 -36.06 -9.39 -33.53
C LEU A 507 -35.48 -10.62 -34.22
N GLU A 508 -34.94 -11.57 -33.47
CA GLU A 508 -34.38 -12.82 -33.99
C GLU A 508 -35.42 -13.69 -34.72
N SER A 509 -36.71 -13.50 -34.43
CA SER A 509 -37.80 -14.21 -35.09
C SER A 509 -38.25 -13.61 -36.43
N ARG A 510 -37.65 -12.49 -36.87
CA ARG A 510 -38.03 -11.81 -38.12
C ARG A 510 -37.07 -12.17 -39.28
N PRO A 511 -37.59 -12.51 -40.47
CA PRO A 511 -36.78 -12.59 -41.70
C PRO A 511 -36.65 -11.21 -42.39
N PRO A 512 -35.59 -10.98 -43.21
CA PRO A 512 -34.42 -11.81 -43.42
C PRO A 512 -33.28 -11.40 -42.46
N ASP A 513 -32.55 -12.40 -41.99
CA ASP A 513 -31.37 -12.34 -41.10
C ASP A 513 -31.62 -12.22 -39.58
N TYR A 514 -31.15 -13.26 -38.91
CA TYR A 514 -31.00 -13.46 -37.47
C TYR A 514 -30.02 -12.44 -36.87
N THR A 515 -30.38 -11.17 -36.89
CA THR A 515 -29.59 -10.10 -36.29
C THR A 515 -29.85 -10.10 -34.80
N SER A 516 -28.89 -10.62 -34.03
CA SER A 516 -28.95 -10.58 -32.57
C SER A 516 -28.78 -9.13 -32.12
N LEU A 517 -29.80 -8.57 -31.48
CA LEU A 517 -29.70 -7.29 -30.77
C LEU A 517 -28.56 -7.38 -29.75
N ASN A 518 -27.52 -6.57 -29.92
CA ASN A 518 -26.50 -6.41 -28.90
C ASN A 518 -27.13 -5.64 -27.72
N LYS A 519 -27.52 -6.38 -26.68
CA LYS A 519 -28.21 -5.83 -25.50
C LYS A 519 -27.42 -4.73 -24.82
N ARG A 520 -26.08 -4.81 -24.84
CA ARG A 520 -25.19 -3.80 -24.25
C ARG A 520 -25.24 -2.49 -25.04
N GLU A 521 -25.02 -2.54 -26.36
CA GLU A 521 -25.07 -1.35 -27.22
C GLU A 521 -26.47 -0.73 -27.29
N PHE A 522 -27.51 -1.57 -27.30
CA PHE A 522 -28.88 -1.09 -27.25
C PHE A 522 -29.18 -0.43 -25.90
N GLY A 523 -28.68 -1.01 -24.79
CA GLY A 523 -28.73 -0.42 -23.45
C GLY A 523 -28.06 0.95 -23.38
N GLU A 524 -26.89 1.11 -24.01
CA GLU A 524 -26.24 2.43 -24.15
C GLU A 524 -27.10 3.42 -24.91
N GLN A 525 -27.70 3.01 -26.02
CA GLN A 525 -28.53 3.88 -26.85
C GLN A 525 -29.74 4.40 -26.06
N ILE A 526 -30.50 3.49 -25.44
CA ILE A 526 -31.71 3.87 -24.71
C ILE A 526 -31.36 4.58 -23.38
N GLY A 527 -30.23 4.27 -22.76
CA GLY A 527 -29.68 5.03 -21.63
C GLY A 527 -29.35 6.47 -22.02
N ASN A 528 -28.73 6.68 -23.18
CA ASN A 528 -28.43 8.01 -23.72
C ASN A 528 -29.70 8.79 -24.09
N PHE A 529 -30.72 8.10 -24.60
CA PHE A 529 -32.03 8.70 -24.85
C PHE A 529 -32.61 9.30 -23.55
N ILE A 530 -32.66 8.51 -22.46
CA ILE A 530 -33.13 8.99 -21.15
C ILE A 530 -32.23 10.11 -20.61
N ALA A 531 -30.90 9.96 -20.71
CA ALA A 531 -29.95 10.97 -20.26
C ALA A 531 -30.13 12.31 -20.98
N LYS A 532 -30.42 12.28 -22.28
CA LYS A 532 -30.72 13.49 -23.06
C LYS A 532 -31.99 14.17 -22.55
N GLU A 533 -33.06 13.39 -22.31
CA GLU A 533 -34.29 13.94 -21.74
C GLU A 533 -34.06 14.59 -20.38
N ILE A 534 -33.32 13.94 -19.49
CA ILE A 534 -33.02 14.49 -18.15
C ILE A 534 -32.30 15.84 -18.28
N LYS A 535 -31.32 15.95 -19.18
CA LYS A 535 -30.55 17.20 -19.42
C LYS A 535 -31.37 18.32 -20.06
N GLU A 536 -32.35 17.98 -20.89
CA GLU A 536 -33.21 18.94 -21.59
C GLU A 536 -34.39 19.42 -20.73
N ARG A 537 -34.69 18.74 -19.62
CA ARG A 537 -35.76 19.13 -18.69
C ARG A 537 -35.40 20.41 -17.92
N ARG A 538 -36.38 21.32 -17.81
CA ARG A 538 -36.27 22.55 -16.99
C ARG A 538 -36.38 22.27 -15.48
N ASN A 539 -37.11 21.23 -15.11
CA ASN A 539 -37.35 20.82 -13.72
C ASN A 539 -37.10 19.32 -13.59
N ARG A 540 -36.21 18.92 -12.68
CA ARG A 540 -35.79 17.51 -12.53
C ARG A 540 -36.92 16.56 -12.11
N PHE A 541 -37.99 17.09 -11.51
CA PHE A 541 -39.10 16.29 -10.98
C PHE A 541 -40.26 16.13 -11.97
N GLU A 542 -40.25 16.86 -13.09
CA GLU A 542 -41.28 16.74 -14.12
C GLU A 542 -40.99 15.53 -15.02
N ASN A 543 -42.03 14.73 -15.27
CA ASN A 543 -41.99 13.58 -16.20
C ASN A 543 -40.89 12.54 -15.91
N GLN A 544 -40.52 12.35 -14.64
CA GLN A 544 -39.56 11.32 -14.24
C GLN A 544 -40.00 9.92 -14.71
N ARG A 545 -39.11 9.22 -15.41
CA ARG A 545 -39.27 7.81 -15.79
C ARG A 545 -39.14 6.92 -14.56
N PRO A 546 -39.74 5.72 -14.57
CA PRO A 546 -39.63 4.76 -13.46
C PRO A 546 -38.19 4.48 -13.02
N VAL A 547 -37.24 4.34 -13.95
CA VAL A 547 -35.81 4.14 -13.66
C VAL A 547 -35.18 5.27 -12.85
N GLU A 548 -35.58 6.52 -13.07
CA GLU A 548 -35.06 7.65 -12.30
C GLU A 548 -35.43 7.50 -10.82
N LYS A 549 -36.68 7.08 -10.53
CA LYS A 549 -37.16 6.83 -9.17
C LYS A 549 -36.48 5.64 -8.50
N VAL A 550 -36.22 4.58 -9.27
CA VAL A 550 -35.49 3.40 -8.79
C VAL A 550 -34.04 3.75 -8.48
N LEU A 551 -33.36 4.52 -9.33
CA LEU A 551 -32.01 5.00 -9.09
C LEU A 551 -31.94 5.92 -7.86
N GLU A 552 -32.90 6.83 -7.68
CA GLU A 552 -33.01 7.65 -6.46
C GLU A 552 -33.15 6.77 -5.21
N GLU A 553 -33.93 5.69 -5.27
CA GLU A 553 -34.06 4.74 -4.16
C GLU A 553 -32.75 3.99 -3.88
N ILE A 554 -32.06 3.50 -4.92
CA ILE A 554 -30.77 2.82 -4.79
C ILE A 554 -29.73 3.74 -4.16
N ILE A 555 -29.63 4.97 -4.66
CA ILE A 555 -28.68 5.98 -4.17
C ILE A 555 -28.97 6.33 -2.72
N ARG A 556 -30.25 6.59 -2.39
CA ARG A 556 -30.67 6.86 -1.01
C ARG A 556 -30.31 5.69 -0.11
N PHE A 557 -30.58 4.46 -0.55
CA PHE A 557 -30.24 3.26 0.19
C PHE A 557 -28.72 3.11 0.39
N ALA A 558 -27.88 3.44 -0.59
CA ALA A 558 -26.43 3.40 -0.44
C ALA A 558 -25.87 4.40 0.58
N VAL A 559 -26.50 5.58 0.69
CA VAL A 559 -25.99 6.72 1.50
C VAL A 559 -26.62 6.81 2.89
N GLU A 560 -27.78 6.18 3.12
CA GLU A 560 -28.36 6.03 4.46
C GLU A 560 -27.34 5.38 5.41
N TYR A 561 -26.91 6.10 6.46
CA TYR A 561 -26.06 5.53 7.51
C TYR A 561 -26.86 4.46 8.29
N ILE A 562 -26.22 3.32 8.56
CA ILE A 562 -26.72 2.28 9.49
C ILE A 562 -26.30 2.65 10.91
#